data_AF-A0A9D4JA82-F1
#
_entry.id   AF-A0A9D4JA82-F1
#
_cell.length_a   1.000
_cell.length_b   1.000
_cell.length_c   1.000
_cell.angle_alpha   90.00
_cell.angle_beta   90.00
_cell.angle_gamma   90.00
#
_symmetry.space_group_name_H-M   'P 1'
#
loop_
_entity.id
_entity.type
_entity.pdbx_description
1 polymer ?
#
loop_
_entity_poly.entity_id
_entity_poly.type
_entity_poly.pdbx_seq_one_letter_code
_entity_poly.pdbx_strand_id
1 'polypeptide(L)' 'MECMACSDNDVRAGLTPKYIDTETLLHMLNYSGKPAAENKFQPAVSEENGCTLRRFTPPIPDFAVTEIQVLK' A
#
# COMPACT_ATOMS: atom_id res chain seq x y z
N MET A 1 2.83 9.39 3.49
CA MET A 1 4.08 8.61 3.43
C MET A 1 3.80 7.38 2.59
N GLU A 2 4.76 6.97 1.78
CA GLU A 2 4.70 5.77 0.95
C GLU A 2 5.79 4.80 1.41
N CYS A 3 5.48 3.51 1.41
CA CYS A 3 6.39 2.43 1.76
C CYS A 3 6.14 1.28 0.81
N MET A 4 7.22 0.72 0.25
CA MET A 4 7.19 -0.34 -0.76
C MET A 4 8.38 -1.27 -0.57
N ALA A 5 8.30 -2.48 -1.14
CA ALA A 5 9.44 -3.37 -1.25
C ALA A 5 10.54 -2.73 -2.13
N CYS A 6 11.77 -3.23 -2.03
CA CYS A 6 12.89 -2.73 -2.84
C CYS A 6 12.78 -3.22 -4.30
N SER A 7 11.90 -2.60 -5.09
CA SER A 7 11.67 -2.91 -6.50
C SER A 7 11.26 -1.65 -7.26
N ASP A 8 11.89 -1.43 -8.41
CA ASP A 8 11.55 -0.34 -9.35
C ASP A 8 10.78 -0.88 -10.58
N ASN A 9 10.28 -2.13 -10.52
CA ASN A 9 9.53 -2.74 -11.60
C ASN A 9 8.11 -2.16 -11.69
N ASP A 10 7.78 -1.54 -12.82
CA ASP A 10 6.45 -1.00 -13.10
C ASP A 10 5.98 -1.36 -14.53
N VAL A 11 4.76 -1.90 -14.63
CA VAL A 11 4.03 -2.04 -15.91
C VAL A 11 2.96 -0.95 -15.98
N ARG A 12 3.10 -0.05 -16.94
CA ARG A 12 2.27 1.17 -17.07
C ARG A 12 1.05 0.91 -17.96
N ALA A 13 -0.05 1.64 -17.72
CA ALA A 13 -1.31 1.49 -18.45
C ALA A 13 -1.84 2.78 -19.11
N GLY A 14 -1.24 3.94 -18.82
CA GLY A 14 -1.69 5.23 -19.36
C GLY A 14 -1.20 6.43 -18.55
N LEU A 15 -1.74 7.61 -18.84
CA LEU A 15 -1.41 8.90 -18.19
C LEU A 15 0.11 9.19 -18.13
N THR A 16 0.84 8.73 -19.14
CA THR A 16 2.30 8.81 -19.18
C THR A 16 2.79 8.89 -20.62
N PRO A 17 3.83 9.69 -20.91
CA PRO A 17 4.50 9.69 -22.22
C PRO A 17 5.56 8.59 -22.35
N LYS A 18 5.84 7.83 -21.27
CA LYS A 18 6.88 6.80 -21.23
C LYS A 18 6.35 5.45 -21.80
N TYR A 19 7.24 4.49 -22.09
CA TYR A 19 6.92 3.18 -22.70
C TYR A 19 5.82 2.34 -22.01
N ILE A 20 4.87 1.78 -22.76
CA ILE A 20 3.80 0.93 -22.23
C ILE A 20 3.98 -0.48 -22.80
N ASP A 21 4.26 -1.45 -21.93
CA ASP A 21 4.29 -2.88 -22.29
C ASP A 21 2.86 -3.44 -22.22
N THR A 22 2.14 -3.36 -23.33
CA THR A 22 0.72 -3.76 -23.39
C THR A 22 0.51 -5.26 -23.26
N GLU A 23 1.43 -6.08 -23.79
CA GLU A 23 1.29 -7.53 -23.73
C GLU A 23 1.46 -8.04 -22.30
N THR A 24 2.50 -7.58 -21.59
CA THR A 24 2.69 -7.94 -20.18
C THR A 24 1.51 -7.45 -19.33
N LEU A 25 1.03 -6.23 -19.57
CA LEU A 25 -0.12 -5.66 -18.85
C LEU A 25 -1.38 -6.54 -18.96
N LEU A 26 -1.74 -6.96 -20.18
CA LEU A 26 -2.95 -7.75 -20.41
C LEU A 26 -2.86 -9.16 -19.80
N HIS A 27 -1.65 -9.73 -19.70
CA HIS A 27 -1.45 -11.06 -19.13
C HIS A 27 -1.38 -11.07 -17.60
N MET A 28 -0.88 -10.01 -16.96
CA MET A 28 -0.60 -10.04 -15.51
C MET A 28 -1.75 -9.57 -14.61
N LEU A 29 -2.73 -8.84 -15.17
CA LEU A 29 -3.81 -8.25 -14.37
C LEU A 29 -4.79 -9.32 -13.86
N ASN A 30 -5.18 -9.19 -12.59
CA ASN A 30 -6.38 -9.82 -12.08
C ASN A 30 -7.58 -8.89 -12.32
N TYR A 31 -8.52 -9.31 -13.16
CA TYR A 31 -9.71 -8.54 -13.55
C TYR A 31 -10.87 -8.62 -12.54
N SER A 32 -10.66 -9.17 -11.34
CA SER A 32 -11.67 -9.16 -10.27
C SER A 32 -11.88 -7.76 -9.71
N GLY A 33 -13.10 -7.22 -9.79
CA GLY A 33 -13.47 -5.96 -9.16
C GLY A 33 -13.77 -6.13 -7.67
N LYS A 34 -13.44 -5.12 -6.86
CA LYS A 34 -13.77 -5.05 -5.42
C LYS A 34 -14.16 -3.62 -5.01
N PRO A 35 -15.01 -3.45 -3.99
CA PRO A 35 -15.29 -2.15 -3.40
C PRO A 35 -14.02 -1.44 -2.91
N ALA A 36 -13.92 -0.12 -3.15
CA ALA A 36 -12.75 0.67 -2.75
C ALA A 36 -12.47 0.64 -1.22
N ALA A 37 -13.51 0.39 -0.41
CA ALA A 37 -13.37 0.25 1.03
C ALA A 37 -12.47 -0.92 1.45
N GLU A 38 -12.42 -2.00 0.65
CA GLU A 38 -11.59 -3.18 0.93
C GLU A 38 -10.09 -2.92 0.70
N ASN A 39 -9.73 -1.86 -0.03
CA ASN A 39 -8.33 -1.48 -0.25
C ASN A 39 -7.73 -0.67 0.92
N LYS A 40 -8.52 -0.37 1.95
CA LYS A 40 -8.05 0.37 3.14
C LYS A 40 -7.55 -0.60 4.20
N PHE A 41 -6.26 -0.56 4.52
CA PHE A 41 -5.71 -1.27 5.67
C PHE A 41 -6.23 -0.65 6.97
N GLN A 42 -6.89 -1.46 7.79
CA GLN A 42 -7.32 -1.04 9.12
C GLN A 42 -6.16 -1.19 10.10
N PRO A 43 -5.78 -0.14 10.85
CA PRO A 43 -4.68 -0.24 11.79
C PRO A 43 -5.10 -0.96 13.06
N ALA A 44 -4.14 -1.66 13.69
CA ALA A 44 -4.25 -2.00 15.10
C ALA A 44 -3.96 -0.74 15.93
N VAL A 45 -4.86 -0.39 16.84
CA VAL A 45 -4.75 0.82 17.67
C VAL A 45 -4.41 0.43 19.11
N SER A 46 -3.43 1.12 19.69
CA SER A 46 -3.07 0.98 21.11
C SER A 46 -2.64 2.32 21.69
N GLU A 47 -2.65 2.42 23.02
CA GLU A 47 -2.15 3.59 23.74
C GLU A 47 -0.94 3.20 24.59
N GLU A 48 0.15 3.96 24.49
CA GLU A 48 1.38 3.72 25.24
C GLU A 48 2.04 5.05 25.61
N ASN A 49 2.43 5.23 26.88
CA ASN A 49 3.16 6.42 27.36
C ASN A 49 2.53 7.76 26.94
N GLY A 50 1.19 7.88 26.99
CA GLY A 50 0.48 9.10 26.57
C GLY A 50 0.48 9.35 25.06
N CYS A 51 0.77 8.33 24.25
CA CYS A 51 0.72 8.38 22.80
C CYS A 51 -0.32 7.38 22.26
N THR A 52 -1.00 7.75 21.18
CA THR A 52 -1.81 6.83 20.39
C THR A 52 -0.95 6.23 19.29
N LEU A 53 -0.87 4.90 19.24
CA LEU A 53 -0.17 4.14 18.22
C LEU A 53 -1.19 3.56 17.23
N ARG A 54 -0.95 3.72 15.93
CA ARG A 54 -1.74 3.11 14.85
C ARG A 54 -0.80 2.30 13.95
N ARG A 55 -0.88 0.98 14.03
CA ARG A 55 0.00 0.05 13.29
C ARG A 55 -0.73 -0.54 12.08
N PHE A 56 -0.20 -0.29 10.90
CA PHE A 56 -0.66 -0.81 9.62
C PHE A 56 0.22 -1.98 9.20
N THR A 57 -0.37 -3.18 9.11
CA THR A 57 0.35 -4.42 8.77
C THR A 57 -0.28 -5.03 7.50
N PRO A 58 0.24 -4.68 6.30
CA PRO A 58 -0.18 -5.38 5.08
C PRO A 58 0.22 -6.86 5.13
N PRO A 59 -0.45 -7.75 4.37
CA PRO A 59 -0.17 -9.20 4.37
C PRO A 59 1.08 -9.54 3.53
N ILE A 60 2.21 -8.93 3.85
CA ILE A 60 3.52 -9.09 3.21
C ILE A 60 4.62 -9.10 4.28
N PRO A 61 5.77 -9.75 4.03
CA PRO A 61 6.85 -9.82 5.02
C PRO A 61 7.76 -8.59 5.04
N ASP A 62 7.77 -7.77 3.98
CA ASP A 62 8.77 -6.74 3.75
C ASP A 62 8.72 -5.59 4.78
N PHE A 63 7.52 -5.16 5.18
CA PHE A 63 7.37 -4.01 6.09
C PHE A 63 6.02 -3.94 6.81
N ALA A 64 6.00 -3.14 7.88
CA ALA A 64 4.80 -2.60 8.52
C ALA A 64 5.06 -1.14 8.93
N VAL A 65 4.01 -0.34 9.04
CA VAL A 65 4.11 1.09 9.38
C VAL A 65 3.40 1.38 10.69
N THR A 66 4.07 2.07 11.61
CA THR A 66 3.46 2.56 12.86
C THR A 66 3.44 4.08 12.88
N GLU A 67 2.24 4.65 12.98
CA GLU A 67 2.03 6.06 13.26
C GLU A 67 1.98 6.27 14.77
N ILE A 68 2.77 7.24 15.27
CA ILE A 68 2.83 7.60 16.70
C ILE A 68 2.27 9.02 16.83
N GLN A 69 1.15 9.16 17.53
CA GLN A 69 0.53 10.44 17.82
C GLN A 69 0.70 10.76 19.31
N VAL A 70 1.57 11.73 19.60
CA VAL A 70 1.80 12.22 20.97
C VAL A 70 0.62 13.09 21.39
N LEU A 71 -0.03 12.77 22.50
CA LEU A 71 -1.05 13.62 23.09
C LEU A 71 -0.34 14.83 23.75
N LYS A 72 -0.78 16.04 23.41
CA LYS A 72 -0.27 17.27 24.02
C LYS A 72 -0.90 17.52 25.37
#